data_AF-A0A7W0N6Q9-F1
#
_entry.id   AF-A0A7W0N6Q9-F1
#
_cell.length_a   1.000
_cell.length_b   1.000
_cell.length_c   1.000
_cell.angle_alpha   90.00
_cell.angle_beta   90.00
_cell.angle_gamma   90.00
#
_symmetry.space_group_name_H-M   'P 1'
#
loop_
_entity.id
_entity.type
_entity.pdbx_description
1 polymer ?
#
loop_
_entity_poly.entity_id
_entity_poly.type
_entity_poly.pdbx_seq_one_letter_code
_entity_poly.pdbx_strand_id
1 'polypeptide(L)'
;MFILKGIDQLTNAITKAKKIRPRVEFDRFGRYRVSGSKGYYTVICRKDERGIKTVECTCKGAEKGLVCYHAVSALSLHIGLARQMATA
;
A
#
# COMPACT_ATOMS: atom_id res chain seq x y z
N MET A 1 1.17 -9.88 3.82
CA MET A 1 0.53 -10.11 2.51
C MET A 1 -0.98 -10.15 2.71
N PHE A 2 -1.78 -9.43 1.90
CA PHE A 2 -3.25 -9.56 1.97
C PHE A 2 -3.78 -10.49 0.88
N ILE A 3 -4.87 -11.19 1.18
CA ILE A 3 -5.58 -12.05 0.23
C ILE A 3 -6.83 -11.29 -0.19
N LEU A 4 -6.93 -10.97 -1.48
CA LEU A 4 -8.14 -10.39 -2.06
C LEU A 4 -9.27 -11.42 -1.96
N LYS A 5 -10.18 -11.26 -1.01
CA LYS A 5 -11.36 -12.12 -0.89
C LYS A 5 -12.43 -11.81 -1.95
N GLY A 6 -12.35 -10.63 -2.56
CA GLY A 6 -13.22 -10.14 -3.63
C GLY A 6 -12.83 -8.73 -4.06
N ILE A 7 -13.23 -8.33 -5.28
CA ILE A 7 -12.85 -7.03 -5.86
C ILE A 7 -13.40 -5.85 -5.05
N ASP A 8 -14.53 -6.03 -4.37
CA ASP A 8 -15.19 -5.00 -3.57
C ASP A 8 -14.31 -4.48 -2.42
N GLN A 9 -13.48 -5.35 -1.82
CA GLN A 9 -12.56 -4.92 -0.77
C GLN A 9 -11.53 -3.92 -1.29
N LEU A 10 -11.04 -4.15 -2.51
CA LEU A 10 -10.12 -3.23 -3.17
C LEU A 10 -10.82 -1.93 -3.55
N THR A 11 -12.01 -2.00 -4.15
CA THR A 11 -12.82 -0.81 -4.49
C THR A 11 -13.08 0.06 -3.26
N ASN A 12 -13.47 -0.54 -2.14
CA ASN A 12 -13.70 0.17 -0.88
C ASN A 12 -12.42 0.83 -0.33
N ALA A 13 -11.29 0.12 -0.40
CA ALA A 13 -10.00 0.68 0.01
C ALA A 13 -9.58 1.88 -0.87
N ILE A 14 -9.81 1.80 -2.19
CA ILE A 14 -9.57 2.90 -3.14
C ILE A 14 -10.47 4.10 -2.83
N THR A 15 -11.77 3.88 -2.65
CA THR A 15 -12.72 4.94 -2.32
C THR A 15 -12.32 5.63 -1.02
N LYS A 16 -11.93 4.85 0.00
CA LYS A 16 -11.47 5.40 1.27
C LYS A 16 -10.15 6.16 1.13
N ALA A 17 -9.19 5.68 0.33
CA ALA A 17 -7.94 6.38 0.06
C ALA A 17 -8.19 7.74 -0.60
N LYS A 18 -9.10 7.81 -1.58
CA LYS A 18 -9.51 9.05 -2.26
C LYS A 18 -10.19 10.04 -1.32
N LYS A 19 -11.01 9.55 -0.37
CA LYS A 19 -11.72 10.36 0.62
C LYS A 19 -10.78 10.90 1.70
N ILE A 20 -9.98 10.02 2.31
CA ILE A 20 -9.12 10.36 3.44
C ILE A 20 -7.88 11.13 2.99
N ARG A 21 -7.36 10.86 1.78
CA ARG A 21 -6.14 11.47 1.24
C ARG A 21 -4.98 11.42 2.25
N PRO A 22 -4.61 10.22 2.75
CA PRO A 22 -3.55 10.13 3.75
C PRO A 22 -2.22 10.63 3.18
N ARG A 23 -1.43 11.29 4.02
CA ARG A 23 -0.05 11.67 3.71
C ARG A 23 0.77 10.40 3.55
N VAL A 24 1.47 10.30 2.42
CA VAL A 24 2.42 9.22 2.12
C VAL A 24 3.81 9.81 2.16
N GLU A 25 4.67 9.26 3.01
CA GLU A 25 6.07 9.65 3.15
C GLU A 25 6.96 8.54 2.61
N PHE A 26 7.91 8.95 1.77
CA PHE A 26 8.95 8.08 1.28
C PHE A 26 9.99 7.83 2.38
N ASP A 27 10.23 6.58 2.70
CA ASP A 27 11.30 6.15 3.62
C ASP A 27 12.49 5.63 2.79
N ARG A 28 12.25 4.58 2.00
CA ARG A 28 13.16 4.10 0.95
C ARG A 28 12.36 3.39 -0.14
N PHE A 29 12.96 3.10 -1.30
CA PHE A 29 12.21 2.39 -2.34
C PHE A 29 11.65 1.05 -1.82
N GLY A 30 10.34 0.85 -2.02
CA GLY A 30 9.62 -0.33 -1.50
C GLY A 30 9.22 -0.24 -0.02
N ARG A 31 9.51 0.86 0.69
CA ARG A 31 9.04 1.10 2.07
C ARG A 31 8.55 2.54 2.24
N TYR A 32 7.33 2.67 2.74
CA TYR A 32 6.63 3.94 2.86
C TYR A 32 6.02 4.07 4.24
N ARG A 33 5.86 5.30 4.72
CA ARG A 33 5.01 5.60 5.89
C ARG A 33 3.72 6.25 5.39
N VAL A 34 2.59 5.82 5.91
CA VAL A 34 1.28 6.36 5.52
C VAL A 34 0.52 6.79 6.77
N SER A 35 0.07 8.04 6.79
CA SER A 35 -0.71 8.57 7.91
C SER A 35 -2.05 7.83 8.03
N GLY A 36 -2.50 7.58 9.24
CA GLY A 36 -3.83 7.08 9.54
C GLY A 36 -4.28 7.49 10.94
N SER A 37 -5.33 6.84 11.45
CA SER A 37 -6.03 7.28 12.66
C SER A 37 -5.24 7.17 13.97
N LYS A 38 -4.17 6.37 14.02
CA LYS A 38 -3.32 6.19 15.21
C LYS A 38 -1.87 6.60 14.97
N GLY A 39 -1.63 7.52 14.04
CA GLY A 39 -0.30 7.90 13.59
C GLY A 39 0.06 7.26 12.25
N TYR A 40 1.36 6.97 12.05
CA TYR A 40 1.85 6.42 10.79
C TYR A 40 1.90 4.90 10.80
N TYR A 41 1.50 4.31 9.67
CA TYR A 41 1.64 2.89 9.39
C TYR A 41 2.73 2.66 8.35
N THR A 42 3.48 1.60 8.49
CA THR A 42 4.49 1.20 7.51
C THR A 42 3.83 0.37 6.43
N VAL A 43 4.07 0.73 5.17
CA VAL A 43 3.70 -0.06 4.01
C VAL A 43 4.95 -0.53 3.30
N ILE A 44 5.04 -1.83 3.02
CA ILE A 44 6.14 -2.46 2.32
C ILE A 44 5.62 -2.99 0.99
N CYS A 45 6.24 -2.56 -0.11
CA CYS A 45 6.03 -3.05 -1.46
C CYS A 45 7.28 -3.81 -1.89
N ARG A 46 7.15 -5.10 -2.21
CA ARG A 46 8.29 -5.93 -2.64
C ARG A 46 7.86 -6.93 -3.71
N LYS A 47 8.84 -7.54 -4.37
CA LYS A 47 8.63 -8.80 -5.11
C LYS A 47 9.01 -9.94 -4.18
N ASP A 48 8.21 -11.00 -4.15
CA ASP A 48 8.58 -12.23 -3.46
C ASP A 48 9.57 -13.06 -4.31
N GLU A 49 9.99 -14.20 -3.77
CA GLU A 49 10.93 -15.13 -4.42
C GLU A 49 10.42 -15.68 -5.76
N ARG A 50 9.11 -15.66 -5.99
CA ARG A 50 8.45 -16.09 -7.22
C ARG A 50 8.25 -14.92 -8.20
N GLY A 51 8.75 -13.73 -7.87
CA GLY A 51 8.59 -12.51 -8.66
C GLY A 51 7.22 -11.84 -8.53
N ILE A 52 6.34 -12.34 -7.66
CA ILE A 52 5.01 -11.78 -7.43
C ILE A 52 5.14 -10.50 -6.61
N LYS A 53 4.53 -9.42 -7.10
CA LYS A 53 4.50 -8.14 -6.38
C LYS A 53 3.53 -8.24 -5.21
N THR A 54 4.03 -8.02 -4.00
CA THR A 54 3.26 -8.07 -2.76
C THR A 54 3.29 -6.72 -2.06
N VAL A 55 2.22 -6.44 -1.33
CA VAL A 55 2.10 -5.24 -0.50
C VAL A 55 1.63 -5.63 0.89
N GLU A 56 2.30 -5.08 1.89
CA GLU A 56 2.10 -5.38 3.31
C GLU A 56 1.94 -4.07 4.07
N CYS A 57 1.08 -4.04 5.07
CA CYS A 57 0.85 -2.86 5.89
C CYS A 57 0.75 -3.25 7.36
N THR A 58 1.28 -2.43 8.26
CA THR A 58 1.28 -2.68 9.71
C THR A 58 -0.03 -2.30 10.42
N CYS A 59 -1.09 -1.95 9.67
CA CYS A 59 -2.37 -1.60 10.27
C CYS A 59 -3.21 -2.84 10.63
N LYS A 60 -4.09 -2.69 11.62
CA LYS A 60 -4.99 -3.76 12.11
C LYS A 60 -5.88 -4.39 11.04
N GLY A 61 -6.25 -3.64 10.00
CA GLY A 61 -7.03 -4.19 8.88
C GLY A 61 -6.21 -5.18 8.05
N ALA A 62 -4.94 -4.83 7.78
CA ALA A 62 -4.03 -5.69 7.03
C ALA A 62 -3.61 -6.93 7.83
N GLU A 63 -3.45 -6.82 9.15
CA GLU A 63 -3.27 -7.99 10.05
C GLU A 63 -4.41 -9.01 9.91
N LYS A 64 -5.64 -8.54 9.64
CA LYS A 64 -6.82 -9.39 9.39
C LYS A 64 -6.95 -9.86 7.94
N GLY A 65 -5.92 -9.64 7.12
CA GLY A 65 -5.89 -10.03 5.71
C GLY A 65 -6.72 -9.13 4.78
N LEU A 66 -7.15 -7.95 5.22
CA LEU A 66 -7.95 -7.02 4.41
C LEU A 66 -7.07 -6.05 3.63
N VAL A 67 -7.54 -5.68 2.43
CA VAL A 67 -6.97 -4.53 1.69
C VAL A 67 -7.27 -3.25 2.46
N CYS A 68 -6.24 -2.52 2.87
CA CYS A 68 -6.39 -1.25 3.57
C CYS A 68 -6.10 -0.07 2.65
N TYR A 69 -6.72 1.08 2.96
CA TYR A 69 -6.49 2.31 2.20
C TYR A 69 -5.03 2.78 2.28
N HIS A 70 -4.30 2.48 3.37
CA HIS A 70 -2.88 2.81 3.46
C HIS A 70 -2.04 2.12 2.37
N ALA A 71 -2.31 0.83 2.13
CA ALA A 71 -1.61 0.05 1.11
C ALA A 71 -1.89 0.61 -0.29
N VAL A 72 -3.16 0.93 -0.58
CA VAL A 72 -3.56 1.55 -1.84
C VAL A 72 -2.89 2.91 -2.05
N SER A 73 -2.84 3.75 -1.02
CA SER A 73 -2.19 5.08 -1.10
C SER A 73 -0.69 4.99 -1.39
N ALA A 74 0.02 4.09 -0.71
CA ALA A 74 1.45 3.88 -0.97
C ALA A 74 1.72 3.26 -2.36
N LEU A 75 0.82 2.38 -2.84
CA LEU A 75 0.94 1.74 -4.15
C LEU A 75 1.00 2.75 -5.30
N SER A 76 0.18 3.80 -5.27
CA SER A 76 0.19 4.84 -6.31
C SER A 76 1.56 5.52 -6.41
N LEU A 77 2.16 5.89 -5.27
CA LEU A 77 3.51 6.46 -5.23
C LEU A 77 4.57 5.44 -5.69
N HIS A 78 4.48 4.21 -5.20
CA HIS A 78 5.43 3.15 -5.54
C HIS A 78 5.47 2.86 -7.05
N ILE A 79 4.31 2.78 -7.70
CA ILE A 79 4.21 2.55 -9.14
C ILE A 79 4.85 3.71 -9.92
N GLY A 80 4.59 4.95 -9.51
CA GLY A 80 5.20 6.13 -10.13
C GLY A 80 6.73 6.11 -10.06
N LEU A 81 7.28 5.88 -8.87
CA LEU A 81 8.73 5.78 -8.65
C LEU A 81 9.34 4.59 -9.40
N ALA A 82 8.69 3.42 -9.35
CA ALA A 82 9.16 2.23 -10.04
C ALA A 82 9.21 2.44 -11.57
N ARG A 83 8.28 3.23 -12.12
CA ARG A 83 8.29 3.57 -13.55
C ARG A 83 9.46 4.47 -13.91
N GLN A 84 9.73 5.51 -13.11
CA GLN A 84 10.87 6.41 -13.32
C GLN A 84 12.21 5.68 -13.26
N MET A 85 12.36 4.75 -12.32
CA MET A 85 13.58 3.95 -12.17
C MET A 85 13.79 2.94 -13.30
N ALA A 86 12.72 2.46 -13.95
CA ALA A 86 12.83 1.52 -15.07
C ALA A 86 13.19 2.21 -16.39
N THR A 87 13.10 3.54 -16.44
CA THR A 87 13.40 4.36 -17.63
C THR A 87 14.73 5.10 -17.54
N ALA A 88 15.41 5.02 -16.40
CA ALA A 88 16.76 5.55 -16.16
C ALA A 88 17.79 4.45 -16.37
#